data_AF-T0ZG41-F1
#
_entry.id   AF-T0ZG41-F1
#
_cell.length_a   1.000
_cell.length_b   1.000
_cell.length_c   1.000
_cell.angle_alpha   90.00
_cell.angle_beta   90.00
_cell.angle_gamma   90.00
#
_symmetry.space_group_name_H-M   'P 1'
#
loop_
_entity.id
_entity.type
_entity.pdbx_description
1 polymer ?
#
loop_
_entity_poly.entity_id
_entity_poly.type
_entity_poly.pdbx_seq_one_letter_code
_entity_poly.pdbx_strand_id
1 'polypeptide(L)'
;ANRPVRPGEGCLWCNQLIDPTLLAKEAKTDDERRAQEYGTEQPNPSVITLNAVAAAHAVNDFLLDYLGLRPERAPLHYEHFHFLKNSRMLVEPRKDANCPECSRNGRFGRGDAVPLPSVDG
;
A
#
# COMPACT_ATOMS: atom_id res chain seq x y z
N ALA A 1 2.01 -9.16 -6.08
CA ALA A 1 1.40 -8.04 -6.82
C ALA A 1 2.31 -6.84 -6.69
N ASN A 2 2.39 -5.99 -7.71
CA ASN A 2 3.01 -4.67 -7.62
C ASN A 2 1.90 -3.62 -7.49
N ARG A 3 1.98 -2.76 -6.48
CA ARG A 3 0.92 -1.79 -6.13
C ARG A 3 1.55 -0.43 -5.86
N PRO A 4 2.04 0.26 -6.90
CA PRO A 4 2.64 1.58 -6.72
C PRO A 4 1.58 2.56 -6.18
N VAL A 5 1.93 3.32 -5.15
CA VAL A 5 1.06 4.36 -4.59
C VAL A 5 1.69 5.71 -4.90
N ARG A 6 0.96 6.54 -5.64
CA ARG A 6 1.39 7.91 -5.98
C ARG A 6 0.47 8.95 -5.36
N PRO A 7 1.00 10.12 -4.94
CA PRO A 7 0.18 11.24 -4.51
C PRO A 7 -0.91 11.56 -5.55
N GLY A 8 -2.17 11.58 -5.12
CA GLY A 8 -3.29 11.92 -6.00
C GLY A 8 -3.84 10.77 -6.83
N GLU A 9 -3.23 9.58 -6.86
CA GLU A 9 -3.66 8.43 -7.69
C GLU A 9 -4.39 7.32 -6.89
N GLY A 10 -4.93 7.67 -5.71
CA GLY A 10 -5.56 6.74 -4.78
C GLY A 10 -4.60 6.26 -3.70
N CYS A 11 -4.92 6.53 -2.43
CA CYS A 11 -4.09 6.15 -1.29
C CYS A 11 -4.37 4.72 -0.81
N LEU A 12 -3.64 4.29 0.21
CA LEU A 12 -3.84 3.00 0.88
C LEU A 12 -5.27 2.83 1.45
N TRP A 13 -5.88 3.92 1.92
CA TRP A 13 -7.25 3.92 2.43
C TRP A 13 -8.28 3.67 1.33
N CYS A 14 -8.22 4.43 0.22
CA CYS A 14 -9.10 4.23 -0.93
C CYS A 14 -9.03 2.79 -1.48
N ASN A 15 -7.84 2.20 -1.42
CA ASN A 15 -7.57 0.87 -1.94
C ASN A 15 -7.79 -0.25 -0.90
N GLN A 16 -8.27 0.05 0.30
CA GLN A 16 -8.51 -0.92 1.38
C GLN A 16 -7.27 -1.77 1.69
N LEU A 17 -6.08 -1.18 1.56
CA LEU A 17 -4.80 -1.81 1.88
C LEU A 17 -4.43 -1.65 3.36
N ILE A 18 -5.15 -0.78 4.07
CA ILE A 18 -5.15 -0.70 5.53
C ILE A 18 -6.36 -1.50 6.00
N ASP A 19 -6.12 -2.61 6.70
CA ASP A 19 -7.18 -3.37 7.35
C ASP A 19 -7.53 -2.69 8.68
N PRO A 20 -8.74 -2.10 8.84
CA PRO A 20 -9.12 -1.40 10.05
C PRO A 20 -9.22 -2.33 11.26
N THR A 21 -9.51 -3.62 11.05
CA THR A 21 -9.56 -4.63 12.11
C THR A 21 -8.16 -4.97 12.60
N LEU A 22 -7.21 -5.15 11.67
CA LEU A 22 -5.81 -5.38 12.04
C LEU A 22 -5.20 -4.16 12.71
N LEU A 23 -5.44 -2.96 12.18
CA LEU A 23 -4.96 -1.71 12.76
C LEU A 23 -5.48 -1.52 14.19
N ALA A 24 -6.76 -1.84 14.43
CA ALA A 24 -7.33 -1.79 15.79
C ALA A 24 -6.72 -2.84 16.74
N LYS A 25 -6.25 -3.99 16.23
CA LYS A 25 -5.51 -4.97 17.03
C LYS A 25 -4.08 -4.53 17.31
N GLU A 26 -3.40 -3.92 16.34
CA GLU A 26 -2.03 -3.40 16.48
C GLU A 26 -1.98 -2.19 17.43
N ALA A 27 -3.06 -1.41 17.52
CA ALA A 27 -3.21 -0.32 18.46
C ALA A 27 -3.46 -0.77 19.92
N LYS A 28 -3.63 -2.07 20.17
CA LYS A 28 -3.77 -2.62 21.52
C LYS A 28 -2.42 -2.71 22.24
N THR A 29 -2.48 -2.79 23.56
CA THR A 29 -1.31 -2.96 24.40
C THR A 29 -0.62 -4.32 24.15
N ASP A 30 0.67 -4.39 24.49
CA ASP A 30 1.48 -5.60 24.37
C ASP A 30 0.91 -6.79 25.17
N ASP A 31 0.19 -6.53 26.26
CA ASP A 31 -0.48 -7.55 27.07
C ASP A 31 -1.71 -8.12 26.34
N GLU A 32 -2.51 -7.26 25.72
CA GLU A 32 -3.68 -7.66 24.92
C GLU A 32 -3.30 -8.40 23.64
N ARG A 33 -2.14 -8.08 23.06
CA ARG A 33 -1.61 -8.73 21.85
C ARG A 33 -1.08 -10.14 22.14
N ARG A 34 -0.36 -10.33 23.25
CA ARG A 34 0.12 -11.65 23.72
C ARG A 34 -1.02 -12.62 24.05
N ALA A 35 -2.14 -12.12 24.57
CA ALA A 35 -3.33 -12.94 24.86
C ALA A 35 -4.04 -13.50 23.61
N GLN A 36 -3.69 -13.02 22.40
CA GLN A 36 -4.34 -13.38 21.13
C GLN A 36 -3.38 -14.06 20.13
N GLU A 37 -2.18 -14.47 20.56
CA GLU A 37 -1.20 -15.17 19.71
C GLU A 37 -1.65 -16.59 19.35
N TYR A 38 -2.03 -16.79 18.08
CA TYR A 38 -2.06 -18.10 17.44
C TYR A 38 -0.85 -18.17 16.49
N GLY A 39 0.19 -18.92 16.85
CA GLY A 39 1.41 -19.11 16.03
C GLY A 39 1.10 -19.56 14.58
N THR A 40 1.98 -19.41 13.58
CA THR A 40 3.40 -19.75 13.55
C THR A 40 4.21 -18.83 12.60
N GLU A 41 5.43 -18.44 13.00
CA GLU A 41 6.38 -17.64 12.21
C GLU A 41 7.30 -18.49 11.30
N GLN A 42 6.76 -19.44 10.52
CA GLN A 42 7.61 -20.21 9.61
C GLN A 42 7.97 -19.40 8.34
N PRO A 43 9.26 -19.17 8.04
CA PRO A 43 9.66 -18.55 6.78
C PRO A 43 9.37 -19.52 5.63
N ASN A 44 8.39 -19.18 4.81
CA ASN A 44 8.04 -19.95 3.62
C ASN A 44 8.97 -19.54 2.47
N PRO A 45 9.87 -20.40 1.97
CA PRO A 45 10.88 -20.03 0.97
C PRO A 45 10.30 -19.53 -0.36
N SER A 46 9.06 -19.92 -0.70
CA SER A 46 8.35 -19.36 -1.86
C SER A 46 8.09 -17.84 -1.73
N VAL A 47 8.04 -17.32 -0.51
CA VAL A 47 7.88 -15.89 -0.20
C VAL A 47 9.15 -15.11 -0.56
N ILE A 48 10.35 -15.70 -0.43
CA ILE A 48 11.62 -15.00 -0.71
C ILE A 48 11.73 -14.66 -2.21
N THR A 49 11.55 -15.64 -3.10
CA THR A 49 11.66 -15.41 -4.54
C THR A 49 10.54 -14.50 -5.06
N LEU A 50 9.30 -14.66 -4.56
CA LEU A 50 8.19 -13.81 -4.95
C LEU A 50 8.35 -12.37 -4.45
N ASN A 51 8.87 -12.19 -3.24
CA ASN A 51 9.20 -10.85 -2.71
C ASN A 51 10.35 -10.21 -3.49
N ALA A 52 11.36 -10.99 -3.89
CA ALA A 52 12.45 -10.48 -4.73
C ALA A 52 11.94 -9.93 -6.07
N VAL A 53 11.00 -10.64 -6.72
CA VAL A 53 10.34 -10.15 -7.95
C VAL A 53 9.57 -8.86 -7.68
N ALA A 54 8.75 -8.82 -6.63
CA ALA A 54 7.98 -7.62 -6.28
C ALA A 54 8.89 -6.41 -5.95
N ALA A 55 9.97 -6.64 -5.19
CA ALA A 55 10.93 -5.61 -4.83
C ALA A 55 11.69 -5.09 -6.05
N ALA A 56 12.13 -5.97 -6.96
CA ALA A 56 12.80 -5.57 -8.20
C ALA A 56 11.90 -4.67 -9.06
N HIS A 57 10.61 -5.01 -9.19
CA HIS A 57 9.65 -4.15 -9.88
C HIS A 57 9.49 -2.79 -9.19
N ALA A 58 9.34 -2.76 -7.87
CA ALA A 58 9.20 -1.52 -7.12
C ALA A 58 10.43 -0.60 -7.23
N VAL A 59 11.64 -1.17 -7.20
CA VAL A 59 12.90 -0.41 -7.36
C VAL A 59 13.02 0.15 -8.77
N ASN A 60 12.72 -0.64 -9.81
CA ASN A 60 12.70 -0.15 -11.18
C ASN A 60 11.69 0.99 -11.34
N ASP A 61 10.51 0.81 -10.78
CA ASP A 61 9.46 1.82 -10.79
C ASP A 61 9.90 3.13 -10.13
N PHE A 62 10.51 3.04 -8.95
CA PHE A 62 11.07 4.18 -8.25
C PHE A 62 12.15 4.88 -9.05
N LEU A 63 13.11 4.14 -9.63
CA LEU A 63 14.21 4.73 -10.41
C LEU A 63 13.71 5.42 -11.67
N LEU A 64 12.72 4.84 -12.36
CA LEU A 64 12.11 5.46 -13.53
C LEU A 64 11.38 6.75 -13.19
N ASP A 65 10.70 6.81 -12.04
CA ASP A 65 10.05 8.03 -11.55
C ASP A 65 11.08 9.07 -11.10
N TYR A 66 12.09 8.66 -10.34
CA TYR A 66 13.11 9.54 -9.79
C TYR A 66 13.98 10.19 -10.87
N LEU A 67 14.30 9.44 -11.93
CA LEU A 67 15.10 9.92 -13.06
C LEU A 67 14.25 10.59 -14.15
N GLY A 68 12.93 10.67 -14.00
CA GLY A 68 12.04 11.25 -15.01
C GLY A 68 12.01 10.47 -16.33
N LEU A 69 12.28 9.16 -16.30
CA LEU A 69 12.34 8.30 -17.49
C LEU A 69 10.98 7.72 -17.90
N ARG A 70 9.92 7.99 -17.12
CA ARG A 70 8.56 7.57 -17.49
C ARG A 70 7.88 8.51 -18.47
N PRO A 71 7.01 7.99 -19.34
CA PRO A 71 6.10 8.82 -20.10
C PRO A 71 5.19 9.64 -19.16
N GLU A 72 5.09 10.94 -19.42
CA GLU A 72 4.44 11.96 -18.57
C GLU A 72 2.95 11.69 -18.28
N ARG A 73 2.30 10.79 -19.04
CA ARG A 73 0.86 10.50 -18.98
C ARG A 73 0.52 9.02 -18.90
N ALA A 74 1.43 8.19 -18.41
CA ALA A 74 1.13 6.77 -18.23
C ALA A 74 0.12 6.60 -17.06
N PRO A 75 -1.08 6.03 -17.31
CA PRO A 75 -2.04 5.75 -16.23
C PRO A 75 -1.43 4.79 -15.21
N LEU A 76 -1.58 5.11 -13.93
CA LEU A 76 -1.07 4.29 -12.83
C LEU A 76 -1.94 3.04 -12.68
N HIS A 77 -1.35 1.87 -12.88
CA HIS A 77 -2.02 0.59 -12.66
C HIS A 77 -1.33 -0.21 -11.56
N TYR A 78 -2.12 -0.99 -10.84
CA TYR A 78 -1.61 -2.12 -10.08
C TYR A 78 -1.43 -3.32 -11.00
N GLU A 79 -0.53 -4.21 -10.61
CA GLU A 79 -0.21 -5.40 -11.38
C GLU A 79 -0.32 -6.64 -10.50
N HIS A 80 -1.27 -7.49 -10.87
CA HIS A 80 -1.46 -8.78 -10.24
C HIS A 80 -0.75 -9.86 -11.07
N PHE A 81 0.22 -10.53 -10.45
CA PHE A 81 0.96 -11.63 -11.04
C PHE A 81 0.35 -12.95 -10.56
N HIS A 82 -0.11 -13.78 -11.49
CA HIS A 82 -0.61 -15.12 -11.21
C HIS A 82 0.37 -16.16 -11.79
N PHE A 83 1.44 -16.44 -11.04
CA PHE A 83 2.57 -17.26 -11.50
C PHE A 83 2.16 -18.65 -12.00
N LEU A 84 1.24 -19.34 -11.31
CA LEU A 84 0.77 -20.68 -11.73
C LEU A 84 0.00 -20.68 -13.07
N LYS A 85 -0.61 -19.55 -13.43
CA LYS A 85 -1.34 -19.37 -14.70
C LYS A 85 -0.50 -18.62 -15.73
N ASN A 86 0.73 -18.26 -15.35
CA ASN A 86 1.62 -17.39 -16.12
C ASN A 86 0.90 -16.15 -16.69
N SER A 87 0.06 -15.49 -15.88
CA SER A 87 -0.74 -14.35 -16.33
C SER A 87 -0.51 -13.11 -15.47
N ARG A 88 -0.67 -11.95 -16.11
CA ARG A 88 -0.59 -10.63 -15.48
C ARG A 88 -1.89 -9.89 -15.76
N MET A 89 -2.42 -9.24 -14.73
CA MET A 89 -3.62 -8.42 -14.83
C MET A 89 -3.31 -7.02 -14.35
N LEU A 90 -3.72 -6.02 -15.15
CA LEU A 90 -3.73 -4.62 -14.73
C LEU A 90 -5.01 -4.37 -13.93
N VAL A 91 -4.86 -3.67 -12.82
CA VAL A 91 -5.97 -3.29 -11.95
C VAL A 91 -5.92 -1.79 -11.74
N GLU A 92 -7.02 -1.11 -12.05
CA GLU A 92 -7.16 0.32 -11.79
C GLU A 92 -7.20 0.56 -10.26
N PRO A 93 -6.36 1.44 -9.70
CA PRO A 93 -6.44 1.80 -8.30
C PRO A 93 -7.75 2.53 -8.01
N ARG A 94 -8.34 2.26 -6.85
CA ARG A 94 -9.50 2.99 -6.36
C ARG A 94 -9.08 4.37 -5.89
N LYS A 95 -9.88 5.38 -6.24
CA LYS A 95 -9.73 6.75 -5.77
C LYS A 95 -11.10 7.33 -5.43
N ASP A 96 -11.37 7.49 -4.14
CA ASP A 96 -12.61 8.11 -3.67
C ASP A 96 -12.48 9.64 -3.72
N ALA A 97 -13.43 10.29 -4.40
CA ALA A 97 -13.51 11.74 -4.52
C ALA A 97 -13.68 12.45 -3.16
N ASN A 98 -14.21 11.74 -2.15
CA ASN A 98 -14.44 12.24 -0.80
C ASN A 98 -13.49 11.63 0.24
N CYS A 99 -12.38 11.01 -0.19
CA CYS A 99 -11.40 10.42 0.73
C CYS A 99 -10.86 11.47 1.72
N PRO A 100 -10.86 11.21 3.04
CA PRO A 100 -10.32 12.14 4.03
C PRO A 100 -8.80 12.35 3.89
N GLU A 101 -8.08 11.42 3.24
CA GLU A 101 -6.64 11.49 3.06
C GLU A 101 -6.23 12.11 1.71
N CYS A 102 -6.64 11.50 0.59
CA CYS A 102 -6.08 11.84 -0.73
C CYS A 102 -7.04 12.62 -1.64
N SER A 103 -8.23 13.02 -1.16
CA SER A 103 -9.09 13.92 -1.93
C SER A 103 -8.63 15.37 -1.82
N ARG A 104 -9.13 16.22 -2.72
CA ARG A 104 -8.87 17.67 -2.70
C ARG A 104 -9.37 18.35 -1.41
N ASN A 105 -10.47 17.84 -0.84
CA ASN A 105 -11.06 18.36 0.40
C ASN A 105 -10.48 17.69 1.65
N GLY A 106 -9.68 16.63 1.50
CA GLY A 106 -8.99 15.92 2.58
C GLY A 106 -7.65 16.55 2.95
N ARG A 107 -6.79 15.73 3.56
CA ARG A 107 -5.43 16.08 4.03
C ARG A 107 -4.36 16.12 2.94
N PHE A 108 -4.72 15.90 1.67
CA PHE A 108 -3.77 15.80 0.57
C PHE A 108 -2.87 17.04 0.46
N GLY A 109 -1.55 16.83 0.58
CA GLY A 109 -0.55 17.89 0.44
C GLY A 109 -0.60 18.99 1.50
N ARG A 110 -1.30 18.79 2.63
CA ARG A 110 -1.46 19.80 3.68
C ARG A 110 -0.36 19.80 4.73
N GLY A 111 0.45 18.75 4.81
CA GLY A 111 1.54 18.65 5.78
C GLY A 111 1.05 18.82 7.22
N ASP A 112 1.73 19.66 7.98
CA ASP A 112 1.44 20.05 9.37
C ASP A 112 0.29 21.06 9.52
N ALA A 113 -0.25 21.59 8.42
CA ALA A 113 -1.37 22.54 8.47
C ALA A 113 -2.70 21.89 8.89
N VAL A 114 -2.78 20.56 9.00
CA VAL A 114 -3.94 19.82 9.50
C VAL A 114 -3.49 18.76 10.49
N PRO A 115 -4.09 18.68 11.68
CA PRO A 115 -3.77 17.64 12.64
C PRO A 115 -4.06 16.25 12.07
N LEU A 116 -3.17 15.30 12.36
CA LEU A 116 -3.38 13.90 12.04
C LEU A 116 -4.49 13.32 12.92
N PRO A 117 -5.23 12.30 12.44
CA PRO A 117 -6.24 11.60 13.23
C PRO A 117 -5.57 10.63 14.23
N SER A 118 -4.65 11.14 15.06
CA SER A 118 -4.12 10.43 16.22
C SER A 118 -4.92 10.82 17.45
N VAL A 119 -5.22 9.85 18.30
CA VAL A 119 -5.62 10.15 19.68
C VAL A 119 -4.39 10.72 20.40
N ASP A 120 -4.55 11.80 21.14
CA ASP A 120 -3.51 12.24 22.07
C ASP A 120 -3.25 11.06 23.02
N GLY A 121 -2.01 10.56 23.01
CA GLY A 121 -1.56 9.45 23.86
C GLY A 121 -1.49 9.82 25.32
#